data_AF-J3CXL0-F1
#
_entry.id   AF-J3CXL0-F1
#
_cell.length_a   1.000
_cell.length_b   1.000
_cell.length_c   1.000
_cell.angle_alpha   90.00
_cell.angle_beta   90.00
_cell.angle_gamma   90.00
#
_symmetry.space_group_name_H-M   'P 1'
#
loop_
_entity.id
_entity.type
_entity.pdbx_description
1 polymer ?
#
loop_
_entity_poly.entity_id
_entity_poly.type
_entity_poly.pdbx_seq_one_letter_code
_entity_poly.pdbx_strand_id
1 'polypeptide(L)'
;KFIPDPYRADGARLYRSGDLCRRREDGSIAFLGRIDQQVKLRGFRIELGEIEAVLRQTPGVQDAVVELCGEGEGKRLVGYVVGTAAHDDIRAVAQTRLPGYMVPSALVSLERLPLMPNGKVDRKALPQPQQEQATRQLVGPANQTQATLLAIWREVLGREDIGVTDNF
;
A
#
# COMPACT_ATOMS: atom_id res chain seq x y z
N LYS A 1 11.42 18.07 -0.64
CA LYS A 1 12.76 18.18 -1.28
C LYS A 1 13.08 19.65 -1.52
N PHE A 2 14.32 20.11 -1.30
CA PHE A 2 14.74 21.47 -1.64
C PHE A 2 15.28 21.55 -3.07
N ILE A 3 14.87 22.57 -3.82
CA ILE A 3 15.28 22.83 -5.22
C ILE A 3 15.78 24.27 -5.36
N PRO A 4 16.61 24.61 -6.36
CA PRO A 4 16.94 26.01 -6.66
C PRO A 4 15.68 26.84 -6.88
N ASP A 5 15.62 28.05 -6.33
CA ASP A 5 14.52 28.97 -6.51
C ASP A 5 14.64 29.67 -7.88
N PRO A 6 13.75 29.41 -8.86
CA PRO A 6 13.84 30.04 -10.18
C PRO A 6 13.42 31.51 -10.16
N TYR A 7 12.84 32.01 -9.06
CA TYR A 7 12.37 33.38 -8.92
C TYR A 7 13.37 34.28 -8.21
N ARG A 8 14.46 33.72 -7.69
CA ARG A 8 15.50 34.46 -6.98
C ARG A 8 16.88 34.16 -7.56
N ALA A 9 17.62 35.20 -7.91
CA ALA A 9 18.97 35.08 -8.46
C ALA A 9 20.07 34.91 -7.40
N ASP A 10 19.73 34.92 -6.11
CA ASP A 10 20.67 34.89 -4.98
C ASP A 10 21.06 33.47 -4.54
N GLY A 11 20.72 32.45 -5.33
CA GLY A 11 20.99 31.05 -4.99
C GLY A 11 20.07 30.49 -3.90
N ALA A 12 18.98 31.19 -3.56
CA ALA A 12 17.97 30.67 -2.64
C ALA A 12 17.38 29.33 -3.12
N ARG A 13 16.80 28.58 -2.17
CA ARG A 13 16.16 27.29 -2.42
C ARG A 13 14.70 27.31 -2.02
N LEU A 14 13.85 26.71 -2.84
CA LEU A 14 12.43 26.44 -2.53
C LEU A 14 12.25 25.04 -1.96
N TYR A 15 11.36 24.91 -0.97
CA TYR A 15 10.91 23.61 -0.49
C TYR A 15 9.70 23.14 -1.30
N ARG A 16 9.86 22.05 -2.06
CA ARG A 16 8.74 21.36 -2.71
C ARG A 16 8.00 20.53 -1.67
N SER A 17 6.84 21.04 -1.21
CA SER A 17 6.02 20.40 -0.16
C SER A 17 5.23 19.19 -0.62
N GLY A 18 4.97 19.11 -1.94
CA GLY A 18 4.11 18.07 -2.53
C GLY A 18 2.62 18.39 -2.42
N ASP A 19 2.21 19.52 -1.84
CA ASP A 19 0.81 19.91 -1.76
C ASP A 19 0.33 20.52 -3.08
N LEU A 20 -0.86 20.11 -3.53
CA LEU A 20 -1.58 20.76 -4.60
C LEU A 20 -2.47 21.83 -3.99
N CYS A 21 -2.26 23.07 -4.42
CA CYS A 21 -3.03 24.21 -3.94
C CYS A 21 -3.49 25.08 -5.11
N ARG A 22 -4.56 25.86 -4.90
CA ARG A 22 -5.01 26.91 -5.81
C ARG A 22 -5.08 28.24 -5.07
N ARG A 23 -4.51 29.29 -5.65
CA ARG A 23 -4.69 30.66 -5.15
C ARG A 23 -6.09 31.17 -5.53
N ARG A 24 -6.82 31.72 -4.57
CA ARG A 24 -8.15 32.34 -4.76
C ARG A 24 -8.01 33.82 -5.12
N GLU A 25 -9.11 34.42 -5.58
CA GLU A 25 -9.18 35.86 -5.94
C GLU A 25 -8.89 36.78 -4.74
N ASP A 26 -9.26 36.35 -3.53
CA ASP A 26 -8.95 37.05 -2.28
C ASP A 26 -7.48 36.91 -1.83
N GLY A 27 -6.64 36.23 -2.61
CA GLY A 27 -5.23 35.98 -2.30
C GLY A 27 -4.98 34.80 -1.35
N SER A 28 -6.02 34.17 -0.80
CA SER A 28 -5.88 32.97 0.05
C SER A 28 -5.46 31.74 -0.77
N ILE A 29 -4.91 30.73 -0.09
CA ILE A 29 -4.50 29.47 -0.70
C ILE A 29 -5.49 28.38 -0.33
N ALA A 30 -6.20 27.85 -1.32
CA ALA A 30 -7.04 26.66 -1.19
C ALA A 30 -6.18 25.40 -1.28
N PHE A 31 -6.17 24.59 -0.23
CA PHE A 31 -5.58 23.25 -0.27
C PHE A 31 -6.50 22.31 -1.06
N LEU A 32 -5.95 21.62 -2.08
CA LEU A 32 -6.68 20.72 -2.97
C LEU A 32 -6.27 19.25 -2.82
N GLY A 33 -5.17 18.96 -2.11
CA GLY A 33 -4.68 17.62 -1.88
C GLY A 33 -3.16 17.54 -1.95
N ARG A 34 -2.61 16.34 -2.05
CA ARG A 34 -1.18 16.12 -2.30
C ARG A 34 -0.98 15.62 -3.73
N ILE A 35 0.09 16.10 -4.36
CA ILE A 35 0.62 15.64 -5.64
C ILE A 35 1.43 14.36 -5.45
N ASP A 36 2.06 14.21 -4.27
CA ASP A 36 2.66 12.94 -3.88
C ASP A 36 1.61 12.00 -3.27
N GLN A 37 1.84 10.70 -3.44
CA GLN A 37 0.89 9.64 -3.15
C GLN A 37 0.98 9.22 -1.68
N GLN A 38 1.05 10.20 -0.78
CA GLN A 38 1.23 9.94 0.64
C GLN A 38 -0.10 9.72 1.34
N VAL A 39 -0.19 8.65 2.12
CA VAL A 39 -1.43 8.26 2.82
C VAL A 39 -1.23 8.16 4.33
N LYS A 40 -2.34 8.25 5.06
CA LYS A 40 -2.38 7.98 6.50
C LYS A 40 -3.05 6.63 6.77
N LEU A 41 -2.34 5.73 7.43
CA LEU A 41 -2.86 4.44 7.87
C LEU A 41 -2.47 4.21 9.33
N ARG A 42 -3.47 4.06 10.22
CA ARG A 42 -3.27 3.75 11.64
C ARG A 42 -2.26 4.67 12.35
N GLY A 43 -2.32 5.98 12.06
CA GLY A 43 -1.41 6.98 12.61
C GLY A 43 -0.06 7.13 11.88
N PHE A 44 0.29 6.19 10.99
CA PHE A 44 1.50 6.25 10.19
C PHE A 44 1.29 7.08 8.92
N ARG A 45 2.31 7.87 8.58
CA ARG A 45 2.40 8.61 7.33
C ARG A 45 3.23 7.76 6.36
N ILE A 46 2.58 7.20 5.34
CA ILE A 46 3.16 6.20 4.43
C ILE A 46 3.31 6.79 3.04
N GLU A 47 4.50 6.65 2.46
CA GLU A 47 4.78 7.00 1.07
C GLU A 47 4.51 5.78 0.19
N LEU A 48 3.42 5.80 -0.59
CA LEU A 48 3.05 4.63 -1.41
C LEU A 48 4.12 4.29 -2.45
N GLY A 49 4.79 5.29 -3.01
CA GLY A 49 5.88 5.11 -3.97
C GLY A 49 7.10 4.34 -3.41
N GLU A 50 7.32 4.38 -2.08
CA GLU A 50 8.38 3.58 -1.44
C GLU A 50 8.04 2.09 -1.50
N ILE A 51 6.79 1.76 -1.17
CA ILE A 51 6.28 0.38 -1.23
C ILE A 51 6.34 -0.11 -2.68
N GLU A 52 5.84 0.69 -3.64
CA GLU A 52 5.88 0.37 -5.07
C GLU A 52 7.32 0.11 -5.59
N ALA A 53 8.30 0.88 -5.12
CA ALA A 53 9.69 0.69 -5.47
C ALA A 53 10.25 -0.63 -4.92
N VAL A 54 9.84 -1.04 -3.72
CA VAL A 54 10.23 -2.33 -3.13
C VAL A 54 9.57 -3.50 -3.85
N LEU A 55 8.26 -3.42 -4.16
CA LEU A 55 7.57 -4.49 -4.88
C LEU A 55 8.22 -4.77 -6.24
N ARG A 56 8.62 -3.71 -6.98
CA ARG A 56 9.32 -3.80 -8.28
C ARG A 56 10.72 -4.40 -8.21
N GLN A 57 11.32 -4.53 -7.02
CA GLN A 57 12.61 -5.21 -6.86
C GLN A 57 12.47 -6.74 -6.81
N THR A 58 11.24 -7.25 -6.71
CA THR A 58 10.99 -8.69 -6.73
C THR A 58 11.18 -9.23 -8.15
N PRO A 59 12.04 -10.24 -8.37
CA PRO A 59 12.20 -10.86 -9.68
C PRO A 59 10.86 -11.33 -10.25
N GLY A 60 10.56 -10.97 -11.49
CA GLY A 60 9.30 -11.31 -12.16
C GLY A 60 8.19 -10.26 -11.99
N VAL A 61 8.38 -9.21 -11.21
CA VAL A 61 7.51 -8.02 -11.20
C VAL A 61 7.96 -7.05 -12.29
N GLN A 62 7.06 -6.71 -13.20
CA GLN A 62 7.30 -5.73 -14.28
C GLN A 62 6.88 -4.33 -13.85
N ASP A 63 5.73 -4.21 -13.18
CA ASP A 63 5.26 -2.95 -12.63
C ASP A 63 4.42 -3.18 -11.37
N ALA A 64 4.35 -2.17 -10.51
CA ALA A 64 3.56 -2.23 -9.27
C ALA A 64 3.01 -0.87 -8.86
N VAL A 65 1.76 -0.86 -8.41
CA VAL A 65 1.06 0.31 -7.87
C VAL A 65 0.45 -0.06 -6.53
N VAL A 66 0.56 0.79 -5.52
CA VAL A 66 -0.05 0.55 -4.21
C VAL A 66 -1.13 1.59 -3.98
N GLU A 67 -2.27 1.17 -3.47
CA GLU A 67 -3.39 2.05 -3.11
C GLU A 67 -3.85 1.75 -1.67
N LEU A 68 -4.35 2.78 -0.99
CA LEU A 68 -5.06 2.61 0.27
C LEU A 68 -6.55 2.36 -0.05
N CYS A 69 -7.04 1.14 0.20
CA CYS A 69 -8.44 0.78 -0.03
C CYS A 69 -9.20 0.62 1.30
N GLY A 70 -10.52 0.82 1.25
CA GLY A 70 -11.42 0.68 2.39
C GLY A 70 -11.63 1.97 3.20
N GLU A 71 -12.51 1.91 4.19
CA GLU A 71 -12.89 3.04 5.04
C GLU A 71 -12.81 2.67 6.52
N GLY A 72 -12.71 3.68 7.40
CA GLY A 72 -12.63 3.49 8.85
C GLY A 72 -11.50 2.54 9.26
N GLU A 73 -11.83 1.53 10.06
CA GLU A 73 -10.91 0.48 10.53
C GLU A 73 -10.54 -0.53 9.44
N GLY A 74 -11.33 -0.64 8.38
CA GLY A 74 -11.09 -1.51 7.23
C GLY A 74 -10.05 -0.97 6.24
N LYS A 75 -9.45 0.19 6.51
CA LYS A 75 -8.39 0.77 5.69
C LYS A 75 -7.17 -0.16 5.63
N ARG A 76 -6.74 -0.48 4.41
CA ARG A 76 -5.62 -1.40 4.18
C ARG A 76 -4.87 -1.07 2.90
N LEU A 77 -3.58 -1.42 2.87
CA LEU A 77 -2.73 -1.28 1.69
C LEU A 77 -2.96 -2.46 0.76
N VAL A 78 -3.21 -2.16 -0.52
CA VAL A 78 -3.35 -3.15 -1.60
C VAL A 78 -2.31 -2.86 -2.67
N GLY A 79 -1.51 -3.87 -3.01
CA GLY A 79 -0.53 -3.79 -4.09
C GLY A 79 -1.08 -4.44 -5.36
N TYR A 80 -1.17 -3.67 -6.44
CA TYR A 80 -1.48 -4.16 -7.78
C TYR A 80 -0.17 -4.42 -8.51
N VAL A 81 0.03 -5.64 -8.98
CA VAL A 81 1.29 -6.09 -9.56
C VAL A 81 1.07 -6.62 -10.97
N VAL A 82 1.95 -6.25 -11.89
CA VAL A 82 2.00 -6.78 -13.26
C VAL A 82 3.26 -7.63 -13.36
N GLY A 83 3.12 -8.86 -13.85
CA GLY A 83 4.24 -9.77 -14.03
C GLY A 83 3.90 -11.22 -13.67
N THR A 84 4.94 -12.03 -13.47
CA THR A 84 4.85 -13.48 -13.24
C THR A 84 5.29 -13.91 -11.84
N ALA A 85 5.70 -12.96 -10.99
CA ALA A 85 6.13 -13.25 -9.63
C ALA A 85 4.96 -13.76 -8.77
N ALA A 86 5.22 -14.76 -7.93
CA ALA A 86 4.24 -15.25 -6.97
C ALA A 86 4.02 -14.21 -5.85
N HIS A 87 2.79 -14.11 -5.35
CA HIS A 87 2.45 -13.17 -4.27
C HIS A 87 3.26 -13.40 -2.99
N ASP A 88 3.59 -14.65 -2.70
CA ASP A 88 4.39 -15.01 -1.52
C ASP A 88 5.84 -14.49 -1.65
N ASP A 89 6.44 -14.58 -2.83
CA ASP A 89 7.78 -14.04 -3.08
C ASP A 89 7.80 -12.51 -2.94
N ILE A 90 6.78 -11.84 -3.49
CA ILE A 90 6.62 -10.39 -3.38
C ILE A 90 6.47 -9.98 -1.91
N ARG A 91 5.65 -10.72 -1.15
CA ARG A 91 5.42 -10.46 0.27
C ARG A 91 6.68 -10.68 1.10
N ALA A 92 7.45 -11.75 0.82
CA ALA A 92 8.70 -12.03 1.49
C ALA A 92 9.72 -10.91 1.26
N VAL A 93 9.90 -10.46 0.01
CA VAL A 93 10.78 -9.32 -0.32
C VAL A 93 10.32 -8.05 0.41
N ALA A 94 9.02 -7.75 0.40
CA ALA A 94 8.47 -6.60 1.10
C ALA A 94 8.75 -6.66 2.62
N GLN A 95 8.54 -7.80 3.27
CA GLN A 95 8.76 -7.98 4.71
C GLN A 95 10.23 -7.83 5.13
N THR A 96 11.17 -8.16 4.25
CA THR A 96 12.61 -7.98 4.54
C THR A 96 13.08 -6.53 4.41
N ARG A 97 12.35 -5.69 3.66
CA ARG A 97 12.78 -4.33 3.29
C ARG A 97 11.91 -3.23 3.86
N LEU A 98 10.68 -3.53 4.25
CA LEU A 98 9.70 -2.57 4.74
C LEU A 98 9.29 -2.88 6.19
N PRO A 99 8.99 -1.86 6.99
CA PRO A 99 8.25 -2.04 8.25
C PRO A 99 6.92 -2.76 8.01
N GLY A 100 6.48 -3.59 8.96
CA GLY A 100 5.27 -4.42 8.81
C GLY A 100 4.00 -3.64 8.46
N TYR A 101 3.84 -2.40 8.93
CA TYR A 101 2.67 -1.55 8.63
C TYR A 101 2.67 -0.97 7.21
N MET A 102 3.79 -1.08 6.47
CA MET A 102 3.92 -0.68 5.06
C MET A 102 3.76 -1.87 4.11
N VAL A 103 3.74 -3.11 4.61
CA VAL A 103 3.56 -4.30 3.77
C VAL A 103 2.10 -4.39 3.33
N PRO A 104 1.79 -4.45 2.02
CA PRO A 104 0.43 -4.60 1.54
C PRO A 104 -0.24 -5.85 2.12
N SER A 105 -1.46 -5.70 2.65
CA SER A 105 -2.20 -6.84 3.19
C SER A 105 -2.77 -7.72 2.08
N ALA A 106 -3.10 -7.13 0.92
CA ALA A 106 -3.60 -7.80 -0.26
C ALA A 106 -2.73 -7.48 -1.48
N LEU A 107 -2.60 -8.46 -2.38
CA LEU A 107 -1.92 -8.30 -3.66
C LEU A 107 -2.90 -8.71 -4.77
N VAL A 108 -2.93 -7.95 -5.86
CA VAL A 108 -3.82 -8.21 -7.01
C VAL A 108 -2.96 -8.25 -8.26
N SER A 109 -2.97 -9.39 -8.96
CA SER A 109 -2.28 -9.52 -10.24
C SER A 109 -3.10 -8.91 -11.36
N LEU A 110 -2.45 -8.08 -12.19
CA LEU A 110 -3.03 -7.47 -13.38
C LEU A 110 -2.21 -7.85 -14.61
N GLU A 111 -2.87 -7.99 -15.75
CA GLU A 111 -2.17 -8.13 -17.03
C GLU A 111 -1.45 -6.83 -17.43
N ARG A 112 -2.03 -5.67 -17.08
CA ARG A 112 -1.45 -4.34 -17.27
C ARG A 112 -2.07 -3.33 -16.31
N LEU A 113 -1.35 -2.25 -16.03
CA LEU A 113 -1.90 -1.14 -15.27
C LEU A 113 -2.90 -0.34 -16.13
N PRO A 114 -4.03 0.10 -15.55
CA PRO A 114 -4.90 1.07 -16.21
C PRO A 114 -4.18 2.42 -16.28
N LEU A 115 -4.11 3.02 -17.47
CA LEU A 115 -3.46 4.30 -17.70
C LEU A 115 -4.48 5.33 -18.20
N MET A 116 -4.38 6.56 -17.73
CA MET A 116 -5.03 7.73 -18.31
C MET A 116 -4.42 8.07 -19.68
N PRO A 117 -5.10 8.87 -20.53
CA PRO A 117 -4.58 9.29 -21.84
C PRO A 117 -3.22 10.00 -21.79
N ASN A 118 -2.84 10.56 -20.65
CA ASN A 118 -1.54 11.21 -20.42
C ASN A 118 -0.44 10.23 -19.93
N GLY A 119 -0.69 8.93 -19.95
CA GLY A 119 0.25 7.88 -19.56
C GLY A 119 0.44 7.67 -18.06
N LYS A 120 -0.27 8.41 -17.20
CA LYS A 120 -0.26 8.18 -15.75
C LYS A 120 -1.24 7.07 -15.37
N VAL A 121 -0.96 6.36 -14.28
CA VAL A 121 -1.87 5.32 -13.75
C VAL A 121 -3.22 5.92 -13.39
N ASP A 122 -4.29 5.31 -13.90
CA ASP A 122 -5.67 5.60 -13.50
C ASP A 122 -6.04 4.76 -12.27
N ARG A 123 -5.73 5.30 -11.09
CA ARG A 123 -5.99 4.64 -9.80
C ARG A 123 -7.48 4.39 -9.55
N LYS A 124 -8.38 5.15 -10.18
CA LYS A 124 -9.83 4.97 -10.04
C LYS A 124 -10.34 3.78 -10.84
N ALA A 125 -9.62 3.41 -11.89
CA ALA A 125 -9.90 2.24 -12.72
C ALA A 125 -9.24 0.95 -12.19
N LEU A 126 -8.50 1.02 -11.08
CA LEU A 126 -7.99 -0.18 -10.43
C LEU A 126 -9.16 -1.03 -9.93
N PRO A 127 -9.17 -2.35 -10.20
CA PRO A 127 -10.24 -3.22 -9.74
C PRO A 127 -10.26 -3.21 -8.22
N GLN A 128 -11.45 -3.22 -7.63
CA GLN A 128 -11.51 -3.43 -6.19
C GLN A 128 -10.87 -4.78 -5.88
N PRO A 129 -10.00 -4.87 -4.85
CA PRO A 129 -9.54 -6.15 -4.38
C PRO A 129 -10.80 -6.89 -3.99
N GLN A 130 -11.14 -7.94 -4.74
CA GLN A 130 -12.14 -8.89 -4.28
C GLN A 130 -11.72 -9.23 -2.85
N GLN A 131 -12.68 -9.28 -1.92
CA GLN A 131 -12.37 -9.90 -0.64
C GLN A 131 -11.93 -11.30 -1.02
N GLU A 132 -10.62 -11.49 -1.11
CA GLU A 132 -10.01 -12.79 -1.03
C GLU A 132 -10.40 -13.26 0.37
N GLN A 133 -11.61 -13.84 0.47
CA GLN A 133 -11.69 -15.25 0.79
C GLN A 133 -10.73 -15.93 -0.18
N ALA A 134 -9.43 -15.77 0.06
CA ALA A 134 -8.47 -16.77 -0.32
C ALA A 134 -9.16 -18.06 0.12
N THR A 135 -9.15 -19.06 -0.74
CA THR A 135 -9.21 -20.44 -0.28
C THR A 135 -8.00 -20.62 0.63
N ARG A 136 -8.09 -20.03 1.83
CA ARG A 136 -7.06 -19.93 2.83
C ARG A 136 -7.00 -21.34 3.34
N GLN A 137 -5.99 -22.08 2.90
CA GLN A 137 -5.71 -23.38 3.49
C GLN A 137 -5.44 -23.09 4.96
N LEU A 138 -6.42 -23.44 5.79
CA LEU A 138 -6.31 -23.35 7.23
C LEU A 138 -5.21 -24.32 7.65
N VAL A 139 -4.01 -23.77 7.86
CA VAL A 139 -2.90 -24.56 8.38
C VAL A 139 -3.26 -24.91 9.82
N GLY A 140 -3.44 -26.21 10.05
CA GLY A 140 -3.67 -26.75 11.39
C GLY A 140 -2.41 -26.66 12.26
N PRO A 141 -2.55 -26.78 13.58
CA PRO A 141 -1.42 -26.80 14.49
C PRO A 141 -0.53 -28.04 14.26
N ALA A 142 0.78 -27.83 14.17
CA ALA A 142 1.78 -28.89 14.04
C ALA A 142 2.24 -29.44 15.41
N ASN A 143 1.92 -28.75 16.51
CA ASN A 143 2.26 -29.17 17.87
C ASN A 143 1.23 -28.69 18.90
N GLN A 144 1.35 -29.20 20.13
CA GLN A 144 0.42 -28.90 21.23
C GLN A 144 0.35 -27.40 21.57
N THR A 145 1.49 -26.70 21.53
CA THR A 145 1.55 -25.26 21.83
C THR A 145 0.76 -24.45 20.80
N GLN A 146 0.90 -24.75 19.52
CA GLN A 146 0.13 -24.13 18.45
C GLN A 146 -1.37 -24.44 18.58
N ALA A 147 -1.74 -25.66 18.98
CA ALA A 147 -3.14 -26.02 19.20
C ALA A 147 -3.78 -25.20 20.32
N THR A 148 -3.07 -25.02 21.44
CA THR A 148 -3.55 -24.19 22.56
C THR A 148 -3.67 -22.72 22.16
N LEU A 149 -2.67 -22.15 21.48
CA LEU A 149 -2.73 -20.76 21.01
C LEU A 149 -3.88 -20.53 20.02
N LEU A 150 -4.07 -21.46 19.08
CA LEU A 150 -5.14 -21.37 18.09
C LEU A 150 -6.52 -21.39 18.75
N ALA A 151 -6.73 -22.26 19.74
CA ALA A 151 -7.98 -22.31 20.49
C ALA A 151 -8.30 -20.97 21.19
N ILE A 152 -7.31 -20.39 21.87
CA ILE A 152 -7.45 -19.09 22.54
C ILE A 152 -7.79 -17.99 21.52
N TRP A 153 -7.11 -17.97 20.37
CA TRP A 153 -7.37 -16.98 19.33
C TRP A 153 -8.79 -17.07 18.78
N ARG A 154 -9.28 -18.28 18.52
CA ARG A 154 -10.65 -18.50 18.03
C ARG A 154 -11.69 -18.07 19.06
N GLU A 155 -11.45 -18.34 20.34
CA GLU A 155 -12.31 -17.89 21.44
C GLU A 155 -12.35 -16.36 21.56
N VAL A 156 -11.18 -15.70 21.56
CA VAL A 156 -11.10 -14.24 21.71
C VAL A 156 -11.68 -13.50 20.50
N LEU A 157 -11.43 -14.00 19.29
CA LEU A 157 -11.87 -13.36 18.05
C LEU A 157 -13.27 -13.81 17.59
N GLY A 158 -13.85 -14.83 18.23
CA GLY A 158 -15.18 -15.37 17.88
C GLY A 158 -15.24 -15.98 16.48
N ARG A 159 -14.13 -16.54 15.99
CA ARG A 159 -13.98 -17.00 14.60
C ARG A 159 -13.33 -18.39 14.53
N GLU A 160 -13.96 -19.31 13.83
CA GLU A 160 -13.46 -20.69 13.60
C GLU A 160 -12.54 -20.81 12.37
N ASP A 161 -12.56 -19.83 11.48
CA ASP A 161 -11.83 -19.77 10.21
C ASP A 161 -10.44 -19.12 10.37
N ILE A 162 -9.75 -19.41 11.47
CA ILE A 162 -8.39 -18.95 11.77
C ILE A 162 -7.45 -20.16 11.81
N GLY A 163 -6.30 -20.07 11.14
CA GLY A 163 -5.20 -21.04 11.12
C GLY A 163 -3.92 -20.51 11.75
N VAL A 164 -2.91 -21.37 11.95
CA VAL A 164 -1.69 -21.00 12.71
C VAL A 164 -0.77 -19.99 12.04
N THR A 165 -0.96 -19.75 10.73
CA THR A 165 -0.22 -18.75 9.95
C THR A 165 -0.91 -17.40 9.93
N ASP A 166 -2.04 -17.26 10.62
CA ASP A 166 -2.85 -16.07 10.58
C ASP A 166 -2.35 -15.01 11.56
N ASN A 167 -2.59 -13.74 11.22
CA ASN A 167 -2.21 -12.60 12.04
C ASN A 167 -3.42 -12.16 12.89
N PHE A 168 -3.16 -11.78 14.15
CA PHE A 168 -4.17 -11.38 15.13
C PHE A 168 -4.83 -10.05 14.78
#